data_AF-A0A2V5QI77-F1
#
_entry.id   AF-A0A2V5QI77-F1
#
_cell.length_a   1.000
_cell.length_b   1.000
_cell.length_c   1.000
_cell.angle_alpha   90.00
_cell.angle_beta   90.00
_cell.angle_gamma   90.00
#
_symmetry.space_group_name_H-M   'P 1'
#
loop_
_entity.id
_entity.type
_entity.pdbx_description
1 polymer ?
#
loop_
_entity_poly.entity_id
_entity_poly.type
_entity_poly.pdbx_seq_one_letter_code
_entity_poly.pdbx_strand_id
1 'polypeptide(L)'
;MLAREENELLTRIGPETPAGELLRCYWHVVAATSEITEDKLKKRVRVLGEDLVLYRDRSGKYGLIAEHCAHRGVSLYYGFVEEDGIRCAYHGWKYDACGKCLEQPFENPEAGFKDKISQPAYPVEKLAGLLFAYLGPPEKKPLLPRWDMLTRRDGVRKLEIYQTLRCNWLQAMENSVDPVHTYYLHAHTLRMRGNNQGAYYYRPLNKLDFELVVHPAWAGIQKQRVFADDASHVEAPHPLIFPNMLMVPATNGYNMHFRTPVDDQNTQIFHVRFNPTRDGVEVPEDPPAQFVSTKNEAGEFHMESFP
;
A
#
# COMPACT_ATOMS: atom_id res chain seq x y z
N MET A 1 7.18 -3.93 -28.40
CA MET A 1 7.87 -3.91 -27.10
C MET A 1 8.49 -2.53 -26.94
N LEU A 2 8.43 -1.96 -25.74
CA LEU A 2 9.05 -0.67 -25.44
C LEU A 2 10.57 -0.73 -25.67
N ALA A 3 11.19 0.39 -25.98
CA ALA A 3 12.64 0.50 -25.98
C ALA A 3 13.17 0.28 -24.54
N ARG A 4 14.44 -0.11 -24.42
CA ARG A 4 15.04 -0.38 -23.10
C ARG A 4 15.00 0.85 -22.21
N GLU A 5 15.31 2.01 -22.80
CA GLU A 5 15.33 3.30 -22.12
C GLU A 5 13.94 3.68 -21.60
N GLU A 6 12.88 3.44 -22.38
CA GLU A 6 11.49 3.67 -21.98
C GLU A 6 11.07 2.72 -20.86
N ASN A 7 11.50 1.46 -20.92
CA ASN A 7 11.22 0.49 -19.86
C ASN A 7 11.92 0.89 -18.56
N GLU A 8 13.21 1.25 -18.61
CA GLU A 8 13.96 1.69 -17.43
C GLU A 8 13.38 2.98 -16.83
N LEU A 9 12.91 3.92 -17.68
CA LEU A 9 12.26 5.15 -17.25
C LEU A 9 11.05 4.91 -16.33
N LEU A 10 10.26 3.87 -16.62
CA LEU A 10 9.01 3.56 -15.90
C LEU A 10 9.19 2.55 -14.76
N THR A 11 10.16 1.64 -14.89
CA THR A 11 10.26 0.46 -14.02
C THR A 11 11.34 0.57 -12.94
N ARG A 12 12.34 1.44 -13.11
CA ARG A 12 13.34 1.74 -12.08
C ARG A 12 12.76 2.74 -11.09
N ILE A 13 12.61 2.32 -9.85
CA ILE A 13 11.83 3.07 -8.84
C ILE A 13 12.61 3.40 -7.57
N GLY A 14 13.91 3.09 -7.55
CA GLY A 14 14.83 3.50 -6.50
C GLY A 14 15.02 5.03 -6.41
N PRO A 15 15.72 5.51 -5.37
CA PRO A 15 16.10 6.93 -5.27
C PRO A 15 16.78 7.45 -6.54
N GLU A 16 16.59 8.74 -6.86
CA GLU A 16 17.24 9.44 -7.98
C GLU A 16 16.84 8.94 -9.38
N THR A 17 15.89 8.02 -9.48
CA THR A 17 15.31 7.57 -10.76
C THR A 17 14.06 8.39 -11.11
N PRO A 18 13.76 8.65 -12.39
CA PRO A 18 12.59 9.48 -12.74
C PRO A 18 11.26 8.92 -12.23
N ALA A 19 11.01 7.61 -12.36
CA ALA A 19 9.81 6.99 -11.80
C ALA A 19 9.85 6.94 -10.26
N GLY A 20 11.01 6.73 -9.65
CA GLY A 20 11.17 6.83 -8.19
C GLY A 20 10.75 8.21 -7.67
N GLU A 21 11.27 9.29 -8.25
CA GLU A 21 10.93 10.67 -7.87
C GLU A 21 9.43 10.97 -8.06
N LEU A 22 8.83 10.49 -9.16
CA LEU A 22 7.39 10.59 -9.37
C LEU A 22 6.61 9.85 -8.27
N LEU A 23 6.93 8.57 -8.02
CA LEU A 23 6.20 7.74 -7.07
C LEU A 23 6.31 8.26 -5.65
N ARG A 24 7.46 8.83 -5.26
CA ARG A 24 7.67 9.45 -3.94
C ARG A 24 6.72 10.61 -3.65
N CYS A 25 6.21 11.26 -4.70
CA CYS A 25 5.23 12.33 -4.56
C CYS A 25 3.82 11.84 -4.19
N TYR A 26 3.64 10.54 -3.95
CA TYR A 26 2.36 9.94 -3.55
C TYR A 26 2.49 9.21 -2.21
N TRP A 27 1.35 9.08 -1.52
CA TRP A 27 1.23 8.27 -0.31
C TRP A 27 1.25 6.77 -0.64
N HIS A 28 2.08 6.00 0.06
CA HIS A 28 2.19 4.55 -0.09
C HIS A 28 1.76 3.84 1.18
N VAL A 29 0.97 2.78 1.07
CA VAL A 29 0.71 1.90 2.21
C VAL A 29 1.97 1.07 2.47
N VAL A 30 2.55 1.19 3.66
CA VAL A 30 3.80 0.51 4.04
C VAL A 30 3.59 -0.65 5.01
N ALA A 31 2.48 -0.64 5.75
CA ALA A 31 2.10 -1.71 6.66
C ALA A 31 0.64 -1.61 7.05
N ALA A 32 0.09 -2.70 7.57
CA ALA A 32 -1.11 -2.68 8.37
C ALA A 32 -0.80 -2.37 9.85
N THR A 33 -1.76 -1.76 10.56
CA THR A 33 -1.58 -1.50 12.00
C THR A 33 -1.51 -2.78 12.83
N SER A 34 -2.04 -3.90 12.35
CA SER A 34 -1.90 -5.21 13.01
C SER A 34 -0.49 -5.78 12.95
N GLU A 35 0.38 -5.26 12.08
CA GLU A 35 1.76 -5.71 11.98
C GLU A 35 2.71 -5.02 12.97
N ILE A 36 2.23 -3.94 13.61
CA ILE A 36 2.90 -3.16 14.65
C ILE A 36 1.98 -3.05 15.87
N THR A 37 2.17 -3.95 16.84
CA THR A 37 1.36 -4.04 18.06
C THR A 37 2.17 -3.62 19.28
N GLU A 38 1.54 -3.60 20.46
CA GLU A 38 2.25 -3.32 21.71
C GLU A 38 3.36 -4.34 22.03
N ASP A 39 3.16 -5.60 21.60
CA ASP A 39 4.15 -6.68 21.72
C ASP A 39 5.20 -6.66 20.60
N LYS A 40 4.91 -5.97 19.48
CA LYS A 40 5.78 -5.88 18.31
C LYS A 40 5.83 -4.45 17.79
N LEU A 41 6.65 -3.64 18.45
CA LEU A 41 6.71 -2.20 18.22
C LEU A 41 7.46 -1.78 16.95
N LYS A 42 8.10 -2.70 16.22
CA LYS A 42 8.91 -2.36 15.05
C LYS A 42 8.94 -3.46 13.98
N LYS A 43 9.15 -3.05 12.74
CA LYS A 43 9.21 -3.91 11.55
C LYS A 43 10.18 -3.31 10.53
N ARG A 44 10.92 -4.16 9.82
CA ARG A 44 11.64 -3.76 8.60
C ARG A 44 10.65 -3.54 7.46
N VAL A 45 10.78 -2.42 6.77
CA VAL A 45 9.95 -2.05 5.63
C VAL A 45 10.89 -1.72 4.49
N ARG A 46 10.66 -2.36 3.34
CA ARG A 46 11.27 -1.95 2.07
C ARG A 46 10.19 -1.36 1.19
N VAL A 47 10.42 -0.16 0.68
CA VAL A 47 9.47 0.57 -0.18
C VAL A 47 10.26 1.52 -1.08
N LEU A 48 9.88 1.58 -2.36
CA LEU A 48 10.60 2.39 -3.36
C LEU A 48 12.12 2.17 -3.39
N GLY A 49 12.55 0.93 -3.15
CA GLY A 49 13.96 0.53 -3.16
C GLY A 49 14.76 0.87 -1.90
N GLU A 50 14.14 1.48 -0.88
CA GLU A 50 14.82 1.87 0.37
C GLU A 50 14.50 0.94 1.54
N ASP A 51 15.52 0.62 2.35
CA ASP A 51 15.39 -0.16 3.57
C ASP A 51 15.20 0.73 4.79
N LEU A 52 14.03 0.60 5.43
CA LEU A 52 13.55 1.46 6.49
C LEU A 52 13.11 0.63 7.71
N VAL A 53 13.04 1.29 8.86
CA VAL A 53 12.46 0.74 10.09
C VAL A 53 11.21 1.52 10.42
N LEU A 54 10.07 0.83 10.32
CA LEU A 54 8.80 1.30 10.86
C LEU A 54 8.75 0.93 12.33
N TYR A 55 8.43 1.89 13.19
CA TYR A 55 8.19 1.65 14.60
C TYR A 55 7.01 2.46 15.13
N ARG A 56 6.45 2.01 16.26
CA ARG A 56 5.47 2.73 17.08
C ARG A 56 6.09 2.98 18.43
N ASP A 57 6.36 4.23 18.77
CA ASP A 57 6.88 4.60 20.08
C ASP A 57 5.86 4.37 21.21
N ARG A 58 6.29 4.47 22.47
CA ARG A 58 5.38 4.19 23.60
C ARG A 58 4.31 5.26 23.77
N SER A 59 4.52 6.47 23.24
CA SER A 59 3.46 7.48 23.13
C SER A 59 2.37 7.13 22.10
N GLY A 60 2.64 6.12 21.25
CA GLY A 60 1.74 5.62 20.22
C GLY A 60 1.93 6.24 18.84
N LYS A 61 2.94 7.09 18.67
CA LYS A 61 3.28 7.74 17.39
C LYS A 61 4.09 6.77 16.52
N TYR A 62 3.84 6.81 15.21
CA TYR A 62 4.58 6.01 14.24
C TYR A 62 5.75 6.80 13.66
N GLY A 63 6.91 6.15 13.54
CA GLY A 63 8.06 6.66 12.82
C GLY A 63 8.50 5.68 11.73
N LEU A 64 8.92 6.22 10.59
CA LEU A 64 9.53 5.45 9.51
C LEU A 64 10.87 6.12 9.17
N ILE A 65 11.97 5.46 9.50
CA ILE A 65 13.32 6.03 9.38
C ILE A 65 14.25 5.10 8.63
N ALA A 66 15.35 5.64 8.07
CA ALA A 66 16.41 4.84 7.46
C ALA A 66 16.90 3.75 8.42
N GLU A 67 17.11 2.54 7.90
CA GLU A 67 17.49 1.41 8.75
C GLU A 67 18.87 1.60 9.42
N HIS A 68 19.82 2.25 8.76
CA HIS A 68 21.21 2.26 9.21
C HIS A 68 21.50 3.53 10.01
N CYS A 69 22.02 3.37 11.24
CA CYS A 69 22.33 4.46 12.16
C CYS A 69 23.35 5.46 11.57
N ALA A 70 23.06 6.77 11.62
CA ALA A 70 23.95 7.82 11.10
C ALA A 70 25.34 7.86 11.77
N HIS A 71 25.53 7.19 12.92
CA HIS A 71 26.84 7.10 13.57
C HIS A 71 27.80 6.12 12.85
N ARG A 72 27.48 4.82 12.81
CA ARG A 72 28.35 3.77 12.24
C ARG A 72 27.60 2.71 11.43
N GLY A 73 26.40 3.05 10.94
CA GLY A 73 25.63 2.20 10.04
C GLY A 73 25.01 0.95 10.67
N VAL A 74 25.03 0.77 12.00
CA VAL A 74 24.33 -0.38 12.62
C VAL A 74 22.82 -0.24 12.42
N SER A 75 22.17 -1.34 12.04
CA SER A 75 20.72 -1.39 11.83
C SER A 75 19.96 -1.04 13.12
N LEU A 76 19.11 -0.01 13.02
CA LEU A 76 18.19 0.45 14.06
C LEU A 76 17.09 -0.57 14.35
N TYR A 77 16.85 -1.55 13.47
CA TYR A 77 15.92 -2.63 13.74
C TYR A 77 16.32 -3.44 14.99
N TYR A 78 17.63 -3.63 15.20
CA TYR A 78 18.16 -4.27 16.40
C TYR A 78 18.23 -3.34 17.62
N GLY A 79 17.90 -2.06 17.44
CA GLY A 79 17.72 -1.09 18.51
C GLY A 79 16.52 -1.39 19.40
N PHE A 80 16.11 -0.45 20.25
CA PHE A 80 14.92 -0.59 21.08
C PHE A 80 14.09 0.68 21.07
N VAL A 81 12.77 0.50 21.15
CA VAL A 81 11.80 1.59 21.10
C VAL A 81 11.57 2.11 22.51
N GLU A 82 11.67 3.43 22.65
CA GLU A 82 11.44 4.18 23.88
C GLU A 82 10.17 5.05 23.76
N GLU A 83 9.97 5.96 24.71
CA GLU A 83 8.78 6.81 24.79
C GLU A 83 8.54 7.65 23.54
N ASP A 84 9.60 8.29 23.04
CA ASP A 84 9.59 9.33 22.02
C ASP A 84 10.50 9.02 20.82
N GLY A 85 10.94 7.76 20.68
CA GLY A 85 11.86 7.40 19.61
C GLY A 85 12.41 5.98 19.63
N ILE A 86 13.41 5.76 18.79
CA ILE A 86 14.13 4.49 18.68
C ILE A 86 15.62 4.71 18.95
N ARG A 87 16.18 3.89 19.84
CA ARG A 87 17.58 3.94 20.24
C ARG A 87 18.39 2.87 19.52
N CYS A 88 19.52 3.27 18.94
CA CYS A 88 20.50 2.37 18.37
C CYS A 88 21.13 1.51 19.47
N ALA A 89 21.16 0.18 19.26
CA ALA A 89 21.75 -0.77 20.20
C ALA A 89 23.29 -0.69 20.30
N TYR A 90 23.96 0.08 19.43
CA TYR A 90 25.41 0.13 19.45
C TYR A 90 25.97 1.16 20.45
N HIS A 91 25.76 2.44 20.17
CA HIS A 91 26.30 3.55 21.00
C HIS A 91 25.20 4.44 21.59
N GLY A 92 23.96 3.97 21.57
CA GLY A 92 22.84 4.62 22.26
C GLY A 92 22.32 5.91 21.61
N TRP A 93 22.75 6.25 20.39
CA TRP A 93 22.14 7.38 19.66
C TRP A 93 20.66 7.12 19.43
N LYS A 94 19.83 8.11 19.73
CA LYS A 94 18.37 8.00 19.72
C LYS A 94 17.77 8.99 18.74
N TYR A 95 16.77 8.54 17.99
CA TYR A 95 16.10 9.33 16.97
C TYR A 95 14.59 9.36 17.19
N ASP A 96 13.98 10.51 16.94
CA ASP A 96 12.51 10.64 16.91
C ASP A 96 11.93 10.23 15.56
N ALA A 97 10.59 10.28 15.45
CA ALA A 97 9.87 9.92 14.23
C ALA A 97 10.12 10.88 13.05
N CYS A 98 10.71 12.05 13.30
CA CYS A 98 11.13 13.01 12.29
C CYS A 98 12.62 12.81 11.92
N GLY A 99 13.27 11.79 12.48
CA GLY A 99 14.69 11.49 12.26
C GLY A 99 15.65 12.38 13.06
N LYS A 100 15.16 13.29 13.91
CA LYS A 100 16.02 14.16 14.71
C LYS A 100 16.78 13.35 15.75
N CYS A 101 18.09 13.57 15.87
CA CYS A 101 18.87 12.98 16.95
C CYS A 101 18.49 13.65 18.28
N LEU A 102 17.84 12.89 19.16
CA LEU A 102 17.41 13.35 20.47
C LEU A 102 18.55 13.30 21.49
N GLU A 103 19.31 12.19 21.47
CA GLU A 103 20.33 11.91 22.46
C GLU A 103 21.56 11.24 21.83
N GLN A 104 22.72 11.56 22.39
CA GLN A 104 24.01 10.93 22.13
C GLN A 104 24.71 10.69 23.49
N PRO A 105 24.34 9.63 24.24
CA PRO A 105 24.62 9.53 25.68
C PRO A 105 26.09 9.63 26.10
N PHE A 106 27.00 9.30 25.18
CA PHE A 106 28.44 9.27 25.45
C PHE A 106 29.23 10.32 24.64
N GLU A 107 28.52 11.28 24.02
CA GLU A 107 29.13 12.44 23.36
C GLU A 107 29.09 13.67 24.27
N ASN A 108 29.98 14.64 24.04
CA ASN A 108 29.97 15.88 24.81
C ASN A 108 28.68 16.69 24.50
N PRO A 109 27.76 16.87 25.48
CA PRO A 109 26.52 17.61 25.25
C PRO A 109 26.74 19.09 24.93
N GLU A 110 27.81 19.70 25.46
CA GLU A 110 28.13 21.12 25.23
C GLU A 110 28.58 21.40 23.79
N ALA A 111 29.02 20.37 23.06
CA ALA A 111 29.42 20.52 21.66
C ALA A 111 28.21 20.68 20.71
N GLY A 112 26.99 20.39 21.16
CA GLY A 112 25.77 20.54 20.36
C GLY A 112 25.72 19.66 19.11
N PHE A 113 26.53 18.60 19.04
CA PHE A 113 26.70 17.81 17.81
C PHE A 113 25.40 17.11 17.39
N LYS A 114 24.60 16.65 18.36
CA LYS A 114 23.28 16.03 18.12
C LYS A 114 22.36 16.89 17.24
N ASP A 115 22.41 18.21 17.36
CA ASP A 115 21.51 19.11 16.63
C ASP A 115 21.89 19.26 15.14
N LYS A 116 23.07 18.75 14.75
CA LYS A 116 23.54 18.66 13.36
C LYS A 116 23.29 17.28 12.73
N ILE A 117 22.78 16.32 13.50
CA ILE A 117 22.55 14.95 13.07
C ILE A 117 21.06 14.71 12.86
N SER A 118 20.73 14.17 11.69
CA SER A 118 19.42 13.64 11.38
C SER A 118 19.53 12.31 10.63
N GLN A 119 18.49 11.49 10.77
CA GLN A 119 18.22 10.35 9.91
C GLN A 119 17.24 10.74 8.82
N PRO A 120 17.34 10.17 7.61
CA PRO A 120 16.22 10.17 6.68
C PRO A 120 15.00 9.57 7.39
N ALA A 121 13.90 10.30 7.34
CA ALA A 121 12.66 9.96 8.02
C ALA A 121 11.48 10.44 7.20
N TYR A 122 10.40 9.67 7.23
CA TYR A 122 9.23 9.90 6.41
C TYR A 122 7.98 9.97 7.30
N PRO A 123 7.09 10.96 7.08
CA PRO A 123 5.86 11.05 7.84
C PRO A 123 4.99 9.82 7.61
N VAL A 124 4.43 9.30 8.69
CA VAL A 124 3.49 8.17 8.70
C VAL A 124 2.13 8.63 9.19
N GLU A 125 1.08 8.32 8.43
CA GLU A 125 -0.31 8.61 8.80
C GLU A 125 -1.12 7.31 8.86
N LYS A 126 -1.90 7.15 9.93
CA LYS A 126 -2.80 6.01 10.13
C LYS A 126 -4.17 6.36 9.54
N LEU A 127 -4.69 5.52 8.66
CA LEU A 127 -6.07 5.61 8.17
C LEU A 127 -6.60 4.21 7.90
N ALA A 128 -7.84 3.94 8.33
CA ALA A 128 -8.56 2.71 7.99
C ALA A 128 -7.87 1.39 8.40
N GLY A 129 -6.98 1.40 9.41
CA GLY A 129 -6.18 0.22 9.82
C GLY A 129 -4.89 0.01 9.00
N LEU A 130 -4.56 0.96 8.13
CA LEU A 130 -3.34 0.99 7.33
C LEU A 130 -2.43 2.14 7.78
N LEU A 131 -1.12 1.96 7.56
CA LEU A 131 -0.09 2.96 7.78
C LEU A 131 0.43 3.42 6.42
N PHE A 132 0.22 4.70 6.13
CA PHE A 132 0.65 5.36 4.90
C PHE A 132 1.93 6.15 5.16
N ALA A 133 2.89 6.06 4.25
CA ALA A 133 4.10 6.87 4.27
C ALA A 133 4.19 7.75 3.04
N TYR A 134 4.72 8.96 3.21
CA TYR A 134 5.04 9.87 2.11
C TYR A 134 6.55 10.06 2.04
N LEU A 135 7.15 9.70 0.91
CA LEU A 135 8.61 9.67 0.74
C LEU A 135 9.15 10.83 -0.11
N GLY A 136 8.27 11.74 -0.54
CA GLY A 136 8.61 12.86 -1.40
C GLY A 136 9.01 14.12 -0.65
N PRO A 137 9.19 15.22 -1.38
CA PRO A 137 9.57 16.50 -0.80
C PRO A 137 8.51 17.04 0.18
N PRO A 138 8.85 17.39 1.43
CA PRO A 138 7.88 17.80 2.45
C PRO A 138 6.96 18.95 2.03
N GLU A 139 7.46 19.89 1.23
CA GLU A 139 6.74 21.05 0.71
C GLU A 139 5.70 20.69 -0.37
N LYS A 140 5.78 19.48 -0.93
CA LYS A 140 4.84 18.95 -1.92
C LYS A 140 3.92 17.88 -1.35
N LYS A 141 3.99 17.60 -0.05
CA LYS A 141 3.19 16.55 0.60
C LYS A 141 1.70 16.84 0.43
N PRO A 142 0.94 16.01 -0.31
CA PRO A 142 -0.50 16.20 -0.44
C PRO A 142 -1.21 15.73 0.83
N LEU A 143 -2.47 16.12 0.98
CA LEU A 143 -3.36 15.48 1.97
C LEU A 143 -3.47 13.98 1.66
N LEU A 144 -3.55 13.16 2.71
CA LEU A 144 -3.79 11.73 2.55
C LEU A 144 -5.16 11.50 1.87
N PRO A 145 -5.25 10.79 0.72
CA PRO A 145 -6.51 10.57 0.02
C PRO A 145 -7.55 9.85 0.89
N ARG A 146 -8.73 10.47 1.01
CA ARG A 146 -9.82 10.03 1.90
C ARG A 146 -10.95 9.33 1.12
N TRP A 147 -10.59 8.30 0.35
CA TRP A 147 -11.55 7.48 -0.39
C TRP A 147 -12.63 6.90 0.52
N ASP A 148 -13.87 6.81 0.03
CA ASP A 148 -15.02 6.32 0.80
C ASP A 148 -14.75 4.97 1.50
N MET A 149 -14.04 4.05 0.85
CA MET A 149 -13.76 2.73 1.45
C MET A 149 -12.84 2.81 2.68
N LEU A 150 -12.09 3.90 2.82
CA LEU A 150 -11.21 4.18 3.94
C LEU A 150 -11.91 5.01 5.04
N THR A 151 -12.97 5.74 4.71
CA THR A 151 -13.55 6.75 5.61
C THR A 151 -14.97 6.47 6.04
N ARG A 152 -15.75 5.68 5.27
CA ARG A 152 -17.10 5.29 5.65
C ARG A 152 -17.12 4.55 6.99
N ARG A 153 -18.18 4.81 7.74
CA ARG A 153 -18.40 4.31 9.11
C ARG A 153 -19.68 3.51 9.28
N ASP A 154 -20.44 3.35 8.22
CA ASP A 154 -21.71 2.62 8.18
C ASP A 154 -21.52 1.16 7.74
N GLY A 155 -20.47 0.48 8.22
CA GLY A 155 -20.09 -0.83 7.68
C GLY A 155 -18.89 -1.48 8.35
N VAL A 156 -18.50 -2.63 7.80
CA VAL A 156 -17.33 -3.41 8.24
C VAL A 156 -16.24 -3.34 7.19
N ARG A 157 -15.02 -3.03 7.62
CA ARG A 157 -13.83 -3.04 6.79
C ARG A 157 -13.05 -4.33 6.96
N LYS A 158 -12.71 -4.98 5.85
CA LYS A 158 -11.79 -6.12 5.80
C LYS A 158 -10.52 -5.70 5.07
N LEU A 159 -9.38 -6.04 5.67
CA LEU A 159 -8.06 -5.77 5.15
C LEU A 159 -7.34 -7.10 4.90
N GLU A 160 -6.83 -7.27 3.69
CA GLU A 160 -5.97 -8.40 3.33
C GLU A 160 -4.62 -7.88 2.91
N ILE A 161 -3.59 -8.52 3.45
CA ILE A 161 -2.19 -8.28 3.07
C ILE A 161 -1.79 -9.50 2.26
N TYR A 162 -1.61 -9.31 0.96
CA TYR A 162 -1.23 -10.41 0.10
C TYR A 162 0.25 -10.73 0.28
N GLN A 163 0.68 -11.89 -0.20
CA GLN A 163 2.11 -12.13 -0.30
C GLN A 163 2.73 -11.11 -1.26
N THR A 164 3.95 -10.67 -0.95
CA THR A 164 4.72 -9.82 -1.85
C THR A 164 4.90 -10.55 -3.18
N LEU A 165 4.42 -9.94 -4.26
CA LEU A 165 4.60 -10.45 -5.61
C LEU A 165 6.04 -10.19 -6.04
N ARG A 166 6.67 -11.21 -6.61
CA ARG A 166 8.01 -11.12 -7.22
C ARG A 166 7.90 -10.61 -8.65
N CYS A 167 7.34 -9.41 -8.81
CA CYS A 167 7.28 -8.71 -10.08
C CYS A 167 7.41 -7.20 -9.88
N ASN A 168 7.81 -6.52 -10.95
CA ASN A 168 7.83 -5.07 -10.98
C ASN A 168 6.41 -4.50 -10.82
N TRP A 169 6.29 -3.36 -10.17
CA TRP A 169 5.01 -2.71 -9.89
C TRP A 169 4.18 -2.48 -11.16
N LEU A 170 4.84 -2.14 -12.27
CA LEU A 170 4.15 -1.84 -13.53
C LEU A 170 3.44 -3.08 -14.07
N GLN A 171 4.02 -4.28 -13.92
CA GLN A 171 3.37 -5.53 -14.35
C GLN A 171 2.10 -5.80 -13.55
N ALA A 172 2.11 -5.48 -12.25
CA ALA A 172 0.89 -5.55 -11.44
C ALA A 172 -0.12 -4.51 -11.97
N MET A 173 0.29 -3.29 -12.30
CA MET A 173 -0.64 -2.29 -12.84
C MET A 173 -1.19 -2.66 -14.22
N GLU A 174 -0.39 -3.23 -15.12
CA GLU A 174 -0.84 -3.74 -16.42
C GLU A 174 -1.89 -4.85 -16.27
N ASN A 175 -1.69 -5.77 -15.31
CA ASN A 175 -2.70 -6.77 -14.98
C ASN A 175 -4.04 -6.12 -14.57
N SER A 176 -4.01 -5.00 -13.84
CA SER A 176 -5.23 -4.31 -13.40
C SER A 176 -6.07 -3.82 -14.58
N VAL A 177 -5.44 -3.37 -15.67
CA VAL A 177 -6.16 -2.91 -16.87
C VAL A 177 -6.49 -4.04 -17.85
N ASP A 178 -5.88 -5.21 -17.74
CA ASP A 178 -6.21 -6.34 -18.60
C ASP A 178 -7.64 -6.87 -18.32
N PRO A 179 -8.58 -6.82 -19.28
CA PRO A 179 -9.89 -7.43 -19.14
C PRO A 179 -9.87 -8.94 -19.42
N VAL A 180 -8.89 -9.45 -20.16
CA VAL A 180 -8.85 -10.83 -20.66
C VAL A 180 -8.53 -11.83 -19.54
N HIS A 181 -7.62 -11.50 -18.61
CA HIS A 181 -7.38 -12.40 -17.47
C HIS A 181 -8.63 -12.63 -16.62
N THR A 182 -9.56 -11.68 -16.53
CA THR A 182 -10.81 -11.91 -15.77
C THR A 182 -11.68 -12.99 -16.39
N TYR A 183 -11.66 -13.12 -17.73
CA TYR A 183 -12.28 -14.23 -18.44
C TYR A 183 -11.57 -15.55 -18.12
N TYR A 184 -10.29 -15.65 -18.45
CA TYR A 184 -9.61 -16.95 -18.44
C TYR A 184 -9.15 -17.38 -17.07
N LEU A 185 -8.69 -16.47 -16.22
CA LEU A 185 -8.21 -16.80 -14.88
C LEU A 185 -9.39 -16.91 -13.91
N HIS A 186 -10.15 -15.82 -13.74
CA HIS A 186 -11.18 -15.76 -12.70
C HIS A 186 -12.42 -16.57 -13.07
N ALA A 187 -13.03 -16.31 -14.24
CA ALA A 187 -14.24 -17.02 -14.67
C ALA A 187 -14.03 -18.53 -14.73
N HIS A 188 -12.94 -18.96 -15.38
CA HIS A 188 -12.65 -20.37 -15.56
C HIS A 188 -12.44 -21.08 -14.23
N THR A 189 -11.63 -20.50 -13.34
CA THR A 189 -11.39 -21.07 -12.01
C THR A 189 -12.68 -21.16 -11.20
N LEU A 190 -13.51 -20.11 -11.18
CA LEU A 190 -14.79 -20.11 -10.46
C LEU A 190 -15.74 -21.18 -10.99
N ARG A 191 -15.87 -21.30 -12.32
CA ARG A 191 -16.74 -22.30 -12.95
C ARG A 191 -16.28 -23.73 -12.67
N MET A 192 -14.97 -23.99 -12.73
CA MET A 192 -14.41 -25.31 -12.40
C MET A 192 -14.66 -25.71 -10.94
N ARG A 193 -14.92 -24.74 -10.07
CA ARG A 193 -15.30 -24.94 -8.66
C ARG A 193 -16.81 -24.99 -8.44
N GLY A 194 -17.62 -25.00 -9.50
CA GLY A 194 -19.08 -25.00 -9.42
C GLY A 194 -19.68 -23.66 -8.98
N ASN A 195 -18.89 -22.58 -8.94
CA ASN A 195 -19.40 -21.25 -8.65
C ASN A 195 -19.87 -20.55 -9.94
N ASN A 196 -21.19 -20.34 -10.03
CA ASN A 196 -21.81 -19.69 -11.19
C ASN A 196 -21.59 -18.18 -11.24
N GLN A 197 -21.00 -17.55 -10.21
CA GLN A 197 -20.64 -16.12 -10.25
C GLN A 197 -19.66 -15.80 -11.38
N GLY A 198 -18.85 -16.78 -11.83
CA GLY A 198 -17.97 -16.63 -12.98
C GLY A 198 -18.70 -16.52 -14.33
N ALA A 199 -20.00 -16.84 -14.41
CA ALA A 199 -20.74 -16.85 -15.68
C ALA A 199 -20.75 -15.49 -16.39
N TYR A 200 -20.71 -14.39 -15.62
CA TYR A 200 -20.63 -13.05 -16.17
C TYR A 200 -19.41 -12.83 -17.06
N TYR A 201 -18.22 -13.27 -16.61
CA TYR A 201 -17.00 -13.07 -17.38
C TYR A 201 -16.91 -13.99 -18.59
N TYR A 202 -17.71 -15.06 -18.70
CA TYR A 202 -17.75 -15.94 -19.88
C TYR A 202 -18.52 -15.35 -21.07
N ARG A 203 -19.26 -14.27 -20.85
CA ARG A 203 -20.07 -13.63 -21.88
C ARG A 203 -19.19 -13.13 -23.03
N PRO A 204 -19.64 -13.26 -24.28
CA PRO A 204 -18.90 -12.75 -25.43
C PRO A 204 -18.75 -11.23 -25.33
N LEU A 205 -17.53 -10.74 -25.48
CA LEU A 205 -17.22 -9.31 -25.48
C LEU A 205 -17.38 -8.76 -26.89
N ASN A 206 -18.12 -7.67 -27.03
CA ASN A 206 -18.21 -6.88 -28.26
C ASN A 206 -17.07 -5.85 -28.36
N LYS A 207 -16.75 -5.20 -27.23
CA LYS A 207 -15.76 -4.11 -27.18
C LYS A 207 -15.06 -4.03 -25.83
N LEU A 208 -13.79 -3.64 -25.89
CA LEU A 208 -12.95 -3.27 -24.75
C LEU A 208 -12.53 -1.81 -24.93
N ASP A 209 -12.89 -0.96 -23.97
CA ASP A 209 -12.58 0.47 -23.99
C ASP A 209 -11.66 0.85 -22.83
N PHE A 210 -10.76 1.78 -23.13
CA PHE A 210 -9.84 2.38 -22.18
C PHE A 210 -9.91 3.88 -22.31
N GLU A 211 -10.21 4.55 -21.21
CA GLU A 211 -10.29 6.00 -21.14
C GLU A 211 -9.25 6.53 -20.16
N LEU A 212 -8.45 7.50 -20.60
CA LEU A 212 -7.64 8.30 -19.70
C LEU A 212 -8.56 9.27 -18.96
N VAL A 213 -8.67 9.12 -17.66
CA VAL A 213 -9.47 10.01 -16.81
C VAL A 213 -8.53 10.99 -16.12
N VAL A 214 -8.87 12.28 -16.24
CA VAL A 214 -8.21 13.37 -15.51
C VAL A 214 -9.30 14.16 -14.79
N HIS A 215 -9.45 13.88 -13.50
CA HIS A 215 -10.41 14.52 -12.62
C HIS A 215 -9.67 15.31 -11.53
N PRO A 216 -10.22 16.41 -10.98
CA PRO A 216 -9.56 17.17 -9.91
C PRO A 216 -9.15 16.33 -8.69
N ALA A 217 -9.88 15.25 -8.41
CA ALA A 217 -9.60 14.34 -7.30
C ALA A 217 -8.70 13.15 -7.65
N TRP A 218 -8.60 12.76 -8.93
CA TRP A 218 -7.82 11.59 -9.35
C TRP A 218 -7.53 11.57 -10.84
N ALA A 219 -6.45 10.91 -11.22
CA ALA A 219 -6.12 10.62 -12.61
C ALA A 219 -5.80 9.13 -12.75
N GLY A 220 -6.05 8.57 -13.93
CA GLY A 220 -5.87 7.14 -14.14
C GLY A 220 -6.45 6.63 -15.44
N ILE A 221 -6.56 5.32 -15.55
CA ILE A 221 -7.17 4.64 -16.70
C ILE A 221 -8.45 3.97 -16.21
N GLN A 222 -9.56 4.26 -16.86
CA GLN A 222 -10.81 3.56 -16.66
C GLN A 222 -10.98 2.54 -17.78
N LYS A 223 -11.08 1.25 -17.43
CA LYS A 223 -11.47 0.22 -18.38
C LYS A 223 -12.97 -0.06 -18.32
N GLN A 224 -13.56 -0.31 -19.47
CA GLN A 224 -14.95 -0.70 -19.62
C GLN A 224 -15.10 -1.82 -20.65
N ARG A 225 -16.13 -2.65 -20.45
CA ARG A 225 -16.46 -3.78 -21.31
C ARG A 225 -17.89 -3.68 -21.78
N VAL A 226 -18.09 -3.94 -23.06
CA VAL A 226 -19.41 -4.04 -23.67
C VAL A 226 -19.61 -5.47 -24.12
N PHE A 227 -20.68 -6.11 -23.65
CA PHE A 227 -20.99 -7.50 -24.00
C PHE A 227 -21.83 -7.58 -25.28
N ALA A 228 -21.61 -8.61 -26.08
CA ALA A 228 -22.27 -8.76 -27.39
C ALA A 228 -23.74 -9.20 -27.28
N ASP A 229 -24.10 -9.88 -26.20
CA ASP A 229 -25.46 -10.34 -25.90
C ASP A 229 -26.34 -9.25 -25.26
N ASP A 230 -25.73 -8.16 -24.78
CA ASP A 230 -26.43 -7.00 -24.23
C ASP A 230 -25.57 -5.75 -24.39
N ALA A 231 -25.64 -5.12 -25.57
CA ALA A 231 -24.90 -3.91 -25.87
C ALA A 231 -25.39 -2.68 -25.06
N SER A 232 -26.53 -2.78 -24.35
CA SER A 232 -27.06 -1.71 -23.49
C SER A 232 -26.49 -1.76 -22.08
N HIS A 233 -25.95 -2.91 -21.67
CA HIS A 233 -25.32 -3.08 -20.38
C HIS A 233 -23.84 -2.65 -20.42
N VAL A 234 -23.57 -1.49 -19.83
CA VAL A 234 -22.21 -1.04 -19.52
C VAL A 234 -21.88 -1.48 -18.11
N GLU A 235 -20.82 -2.27 -17.97
CA GLU A 235 -20.31 -2.68 -16.66
C GLU A 235 -19.90 -1.46 -15.82
N ALA A 236 -20.00 -1.57 -14.49
CA ALA A 236 -19.39 -0.60 -13.60
C ALA A 236 -17.90 -0.41 -13.95
N PRO A 237 -17.41 0.83 -14.05
CA PRO A 237 -16.03 1.09 -14.43
C PRO A 237 -15.05 0.46 -13.44
N HIS A 238 -13.85 0.14 -13.91
CA HIS A 238 -12.76 -0.35 -13.05
C HIS A 238 -11.60 0.66 -13.09
N PRO A 239 -11.61 1.69 -12.22
CA PRO A 239 -10.56 2.70 -12.19
C PRO A 239 -9.22 2.09 -11.76
N LEU A 240 -8.24 2.12 -12.66
CA LEU A 240 -6.83 2.09 -12.31
C LEU A 240 -6.44 3.53 -11.98
N ILE A 241 -6.22 3.82 -10.71
CA ILE A 241 -5.90 5.18 -10.24
C ILE A 241 -4.39 5.30 -10.11
N PHE A 242 -3.83 6.33 -10.73
CA PHE A 242 -2.39 6.57 -10.67
C PHE A 242 -1.93 7.01 -9.26
N PRO A 243 -0.72 6.59 -8.85
CA PRO A 243 0.20 5.76 -9.63
C PRO A 243 -0.10 4.26 -9.54
N ASN A 244 -0.62 3.77 -8.42
CA ASN A 244 -0.58 2.35 -8.09
C ASN A 244 -1.80 1.81 -7.33
N MET A 245 -2.98 2.37 -7.60
CA MET A 245 -4.25 1.96 -6.98
C MET A 245 -5.19 1.33 -8.00
N LEU A 246 -6.02 0.39 -7.57
CA LEU A 246 -7.09 -0.19 -8.38
C LEU A 246 -8.39 -0.21 -7.57
N MET A 247 -9.47 0.25 -8.18
CA MET A 247 -10.83 0.06 -7.68
C MET A 247 -11.56 -0.98 -8.53
N VAL A 248 -12.05 -2.03 -7.88
CA VAL A 248 -12.76 -3.14 -8.51
C VAL A 248 -14.21 -3.13 -8.04
N PRO A 249 -15.21 -3.09 -8.94
CA PRO A 249 -16.61 -3.26 -8.57
C PRO A 249 -16.82 -4.53 -7.75
N ALA A 250 -17.65 -4.40 -6.72
CA ALA A 250 -18.09 -5.48 -5.84
C ALA A 250 -19.60 -5.37 -5.63
N THR A 251 -20.21 -6.42 -5.07
CA THR A 251 -21.67 -6.48 -4.85
C THR A 251 -22.23 -5.25 -4.14
N ASN A 252 -21.50 -4.67 -3.18
CA ASN A 252 -21.91 -3.51 -2.39
C ASN A 252 -20.99 -2.30 -2.57
N GLY A 253 -20.53 -2.03 -3.80
CA GLY A 253 -19.70 -0.86 -4.12
C GLY A 253 -18.38 -1.24 -4.78
N TYR A 254 -17.26 -0.91 -4.14
CA TYR A 254 -15.92 -1.16 -4.68
C TYR A 254 -14.99 -1.80 -3.64
N ASN A 255 -14.13 -2.68 -4.10
CA ASN A 255 -12.92 -3.06 -3.39
C ASN A 255 -11.76 -2.18 -3.88
N MET A 256 -10.77 -1.94 -3.03
CA MET A 256 -9.60 -1.12 -3.36
C MET A 256 -8.31 -1.88 -3.12
N HIS A 257 -7.41 -1.86 -4.09
CA HIS A 257 -6.05 -2.41 -3.96
C HIS A 257 -5.05 -1.26 -3.97
N PHE A 258 -4.14 -1.27 -3.00
CA PHE A 258 -2.88 -0.52 -3.07
C PHE A 258 -1.79 -1.50 -3.51
N ARG A 259 -1.12 -1.21 -4.63
CA ARG A 259 -0.04 -2.02 -5.19
C ARG A 259 1.29 -1.30 -4.93
N THR A 260 1.73 -1.29 -3.69
CA THR A 260 2.93 -0.56 -3.23
C THR A 260 4.19 -1.17 -3.85
N PRO A 261 4.99 -0.42 -4.63
CA PRO A 261 6.29 -0.89 -5.11
C PRO A 261 7.25 -1.07 -3.93
N VAL A 262 7.80 -2.27 -3.79
CA VAL A 262 8.81 -2.57 -2.76
C VAL A 262 10.18 -2.18 -3.31
N ASP A 263 10.51 -2.70 -4.50
CA ASP A 263 11.70 -2.38 -5.28
C ASP A 263 11.42 -2.69 -6.78
N ASP A 264 12.45 -2.65 -7.63
CA ASP A 264 12.34 -2.90 -9.06
C ASP A 264 11.79 -4.31 -9.42
N GLN A 265 11.75 -5.25 -8.47
CA GLN A 265 11.40 -6.65 -8.71
C GLN A 265 10.28 -7.17 -7.80
N ASN A 266 9.78 -6.35 -6.88
CA ASN A 266 8.83 -6.77 -5.87
C ASN A 266 7.71 -5.74 -5.66
N THR A 267 6.48 -6.23 -5.48
CA THR A 267 5.29 -5.40 -5.27
C THR A 267 4.43 -5.97 -4.15
N GLN A 268 4.08 -5.13 -3.18
CA GLN A 268 3.18 -5.49 -2.08
C GLN A 268 1.75 -5.08 -2.41
N ILE A 269 0.78 -5.97 -2.19
CA ILE A 269 -0.64 -5.65 -2.36
C ILE A 269 -1.34 -5.60 -1.01
N PHE A 270 -2.05 -4.49 -0.76
CA PHE A 270 -3.01 -4.33 0.32
C PHE A 270 -4.40 -4.20 -0.28
N HIS A 271 -5.31 -5.09 0.12
CA HIS A 271 -6.67 -5.14 -0.39
C HIS A 271 -7.64 -4.72 0.71
N VAL A 272 -8.42 -3.68 0.42
CA VAL A 272 -9.46 -3.12 1.28
C VAL A 272 -10.82 -3.46 0.71
N ARG A 273 -11.65 -4.11 1.52
CA ARG A 273 -13.06 -4.37 1.23
C ARG A 273 -13.91 -3.66 2.27
N PHE A 274 -14.96 -2.97 1.84
CA PHE A 274 -15.94 -2.35 2.72
C PHE A 274 -17.31 -2.94 2.46
N ASN A 275 -17.99 -3.40 3.51
CA ASN A 275 -19.35 -3.91 3.42
C ASN A 275 -20.24 -3.04 4.30
N PRO A 276 -21.10 -2.19 3.71
CA PRO A 276 -22.07 -1.42 4.47
C PRO A 276 -22.98 -2.32 5.31
N THR A 277 -23.37 -1.86 6.50
CA THR A 277 -24.43 -2.50 7.28
C THR A 277 -25.77 -2.28 6.59
N ARG A 278 -26.73 -3.19 6.82
CA ARG A 278 -28.05 -3.12 6.18
C ARG A 278 -28.86 -1.88 6.57
N ASP A 279 -28.63 -1.35 7.75
CA ASP A 279 -29.30 -0.17 8.30
C ASP A 279 -28.61 1.15 7.93
N GLY A 280 -27.38 1.11 7.39
CA GLY A 280 -26.63 2.29 6.95
C GLY A 280 -26.31 3.29 8.07
N VAL A 281 -26.39 2.85 9.34
CA VAL A 281 -26.15 3.72 10.50
C VAL A 281 -24.64 3.87 10.69
N GLU A 282 -24.14 5.11 10.60
CA GLU A 282 -22.76 5.41 10.92
C GLU A 282 -22.46 5.18 12.40
N VAL A 283 -21.35 4.52 12.70
CA VAL A 283 -20.84 4.44 14.06
C VAL A 283 -19.90 5.61 14.39
N PRO A 284 -19.84 6.05 15.67
CA PRO A 284 -18.99 7.19 16.07
C PRO A 284 -17.49 6.96 15.87
N GLU A 285 -17.06 5.70 16.02
CA GLU A 285 -15.67 5.27 15.88
C GLU A 285 -15.41 4.72 14.48
N ASP A 286 -14.16 4.80 14.02
CA ASP A 286 -13.79 4.14 12.76
C ASP A 286 -14.06 2.64 12.87
N PRO A 287 -14.72 2.02 11.88
CA PRO A 287 -15.14 0.64 11.98
C PRO A 287 -13.91 -0.28 12.12
N PRO A 288 -14.02 -1.35 12.91
CA PRO A 288 -12.90 -2.24 13.16
C PRO A 288 -12.43 -2.85 11.84
N ALA A 289 -11.11 -2.78 11.62
CA ALA A 289 -10.48 -3.44 10.48
C ALA A 289 -10.24 -4.92 10.81
N GLN A 290 -10.91 -5.82 10.09
CA GLN A 290 -10.67 -7.25 10.20
C GLN A 290 -9.51 -7.63 9.28
N PHE A 291 -8.42 -8.12 9.85
CA PHE A 291 -7.29 -8.62 9.09
C PHE A 291 -7.51 -10.08 8.70
N VAL A 292 -7.47 -10.36 7.40
CA VAL A 292 -7.72 -11.70 6.86
C VAL A 292 -6.41 -12.24 6.29
N SER A 293 -6.00 -13.42 6.76
CA SER A 293 -4.87 -14.14 6.18
C SER A 293 -5.25 -14.66 4.80
N THR A 294 -4.32 -14.59 3.85
CA THR A 294 -4.47 -15.23 2.54
C THR A 294 -4.13 -16.72 2.58
N LYS A 295 -3.56 -17.20 3.70
CA LYS A 295 -3.09 -18.56 3.89
C LYS A 295 -3.63 -19.18 5.17
N ASN A 296 -3.90 -20.48 5.13
CA ASN A 296 -4.27 -21.28 6.29
C ASN A 296 -3.07 -21.51 7.22
N GLU A 297 -3.29 -22.19 8.35
CA GLU A 297 -2.25 -22.52 9.33
C GLU A 297 -1.12 -23.40 8.74
N ALA A 298 -1.40 -24.15 7.68
CA ALA A 298 -0.41 -24.94 6.94
C ALA A 298 0.42 -24.12 5.93
N GLY A 299 0.13 -22.82 5.78
CA GLY A 299 0.83 -21.93 4.84
C GLY A 299 0.37 -22.06 3.39
N GLU A 300 -0.72 -22.79 3.14
CA GLU A 300 -1.35 -22.92 1.83
C GLU A 300 -2.36 -21.80 1.62
N PHE A 301 -2.51 -21.34 0.38
CA PHE A 301 -3.51 -20.31 0.08
C PHE A 301 -4.92 -20.83 0.38
N HIS A 302 -5.77 -19.96 0.93
CA HIS A 302 -7.20 -20.27 1.09
C HIS A 302 -7.84 -20.41 -0.29
N MET A 303 -7.92 -21.65 -0.78
CA MET A 303 -8.51 -21.94 -2.07
C MET A 303 -10.04 -21.98 -2.00
N GLU A 304 -10.63 -22.24 -0.84
CA GLU A 304 -12.10 -22.32 -0.69
C GLU A 304 -12.79 -20.94 -0.58
N SER A 305 -12.06 -19.92 -0.12
CA SER A 305 -12.57 -18.55 0.06
C SER A 305 -12.07 -17.57 -1.01
N PHE A 306 -11.53 -18.10 -2.11
CA PHE A 306 -11.18 -17.28 -3.28
C PHE A 306 -12.47 -16.61 -3.78
N PRO A 307 -12.56 -15.26 -3.81
CA PRO A 307 -13.76 -14.57 -4.22
C PRO A 307 -14.16 -14.89 -5.66
#